data_AF-A0A6G2DPF0-F1
#
_entry.id   AF-A0A6G2DPF0-F1
#
_cell.length_a   1.000
_cell.length_b   1.000
_cell.length_c   1.000
_cell.angle_alpha   90.00
_cell.angle_beta   90.00
_cell.angle_gamma   90.00
#
_symmetry.space_group_name_H-M   'P 1'
#
loop_
_entity.id
_entity.type
_entity.pdbx_description
1 polymer ?
#
loop_
_entity_poly.entity_id
_entity_poly.type
_entity_poly.pdbx_seq_one_letter_code
_entity_poly.pdbx_strand_id
1 'polypeptide(L)'
;EQVKAQFAHMESMGNEEGLRIDMAGIIPTNTFSAHRLIKWSQKYLDKKDHQNFITALYYLYFEEHANIADHSVLLAVISEFDLPQE
;
A
#
# COMPACT_ATOMS: atom_id res chain seq x y z
N GLU A 1 13.19 -6.76 -22.54
CA GLU A 1 14.50 -6.44 -21.93
C GLU A 1 14.43 -5.30 -20.91
N GLN A 2 14.21 -4.05 -21.30
CA GLN A 2 14.34 -2.90 -20.37
C GLN A 2 13.35 -2.87 -19.18
N VAL A 3 12.10 -3.28 -19.40
CA VAL A 3 11.07 -3.35 -18.33
C VAL A 3 11.39 -4.43 -17.30
N LYS A 4 11.86 -5.60 -17.74
CA LYS A 4 12.25 -6.70 -16.83
C LYS A 4 13.45 -6.30 -15.96
N ALA A 5 14.41 -5.59 -16.54
CA ALA A 5 15.55 -5.06 -15.79
C ALA A 5 15.13 -4.00 -14.75
N GLN A 6 14.17 -3.14 -15.09
CA GLN A 6 13.60 -2.18 -14.13
C GLN A 6 12.84 -2.88 -13.00
N PHE A 7 12.05 -3.90 -13.31
CA PHE A 7 11.34 -4.67 -12.29
C PHE A 7 12.31 -5.39 -11.34
N ALA A 8 13.30 -6.12 -11.88
CA ALA A 8 14.31 -6.77 -11.05
C ALA A 8 15.08 -5.77 -10.16
N HIS A 9 15.32 -4.55 -10.67
CA HIS A 9 15.94 -3.50 -9.88
C HIS A 9 15.02 -3.02 -8.74
N MET A 10 13.74 -2.82 -8.99
CA MET A 10 12.75 -2.46 -7.97
C MET A 10 12.60 -3.55 -6.90
N GLU A 11 12.54 -4.82 -7.31
CA GLU A 11 12.47 -5.97 -6.39
C GLU A 11 13.71 -6.04 -5.49
N SER A 12 14.90 -5.83 -6.05
CA SER A 12 16.16 -5.77 -5.27
C SER A 12 16.13 -4.64 -4.24
N MET A 13 15.71 -3.43 -4.63
CA MET A 13 15.63 -2.30 -3.71
C MET A 13 14.62 -2.53 -2.58
N GLY A 14 13.45 -3.10 -2.89
CA GLY A 14 12.47 -3.45 -1.86
C GLY A 14 13.05 -4.43 -0.84
N ASN A 15 13.70 -5.49 -1.33
CA ASN A 15 14.23 -6.55 -0.49
C ASN A 15 15.36 -6.07 0.45
N GLU A 16 16.15 -5.09 0.03
CA GLU A 16 17.16 -4.43 0.88
C GLU A 16 16.54 -3.70 2.08
N GLU A 17 15.32 -3.19 1.92
CA GLU A 17 14.55 -2.47 2.95
C GLU A 17 13.55 -3.37 3.68
N GLY A 18 13.58 -4.69 3.43
CA GLY A 18 12.68 -5.67 4.06
C GLY A 18 11.25 -5.68 3.50
N LEU A 19 11.01 -5.04 2.36
CA LEU A 19 9.74 -5.07 1.64
C LEU A 19 9.87 -6.05 0.48
N ARG A 20 9.07 -7.12 0.45
CA ARG A 20 9.04 -7.96 -0.75
C ARG A 20 8.24 -7.20 -1.80
N ILE A 21 8.77 -7.05 -3.00
CA ILE A 21 8.02 -6.49 -4.13
C ILE A 21 7.90 -7.62 -5.15
N ASP A 22 6.70 -7.94 -5.58
CA ASP A 22 6.47 -8.89 -6.67
C ASP A 22 5.88 -8.13 -7.86
N MET A 23 6.77 -7.64 -8.73
CA MET A 23 6.36 -6.79 -9.85
C MET A 23 5.54 -7.55 -10.90
N ALA A 24 5.60 -8.88 -10.91
CA ALA A 24 4.85 -9.71 -11.85
C ALA A 24 3.38 -9.87 -11.44
N GLY A 25 3.07 -9.79 -10.14
CA GLY A 25 1.71 -9.88 -9.61
C GLY A 25 0.97 -8.56 -9.47
N ILE A 26 1.68 -7.41 -9.49
CA ILE A 26 1.06 -6.09 -9.28
C ILE A 26 -0.06 -5.85 -10.30
N ILE A 27 -1.25 -5.55 -9.78
CA ILE A 27 -2.40 -5.10 -10.57
C ILE A 27 -2.31 -3.56 -10.68
N PRO A 28 -2.01 -2.99 -11.86
CA PRO A 28 -1.97 -1.55 -12.02
C PRO A 28 -3.38 -0.99 -11.81
N THR A 29 -3.59 -0.33 -10.67
CA THR A 29 -4.90 0.20 -10.27
C THR A 29 -4.81 1.68 -9.93
N ASN A 30 -5.97 2.33 -9.86
CA ASN A 30 -6.05 3.73 -9.43
C ASN A 30 -5.75 3.83 -7.93
N THR A 31 -4.71 4.58 -7.57
CA THR A 31 -4.27 4.73 -6.16
C THR A 31 -4.83 5.99 -5.47
N PHE A 32 -5.70 6.76 -6.14
CA PHE A 32 -6.15 8.05 -5.65
C PHE A 32 -6.93 7.95 -4.34
N SER A 33 -7.84 6.97 -4.22
CA SER A 33 -8.59 6.73 -2.98
C SER A 33 -7.66 6.38 -1.81
N ALA A 34 -6.67 5.50 -2.03
CA ALA A 34 -5.67 5.17 -1.03
C ALA A 34 -4.87 6.41 -0.57
N HIS A 35 -4.43 7.27 -1.50
CA HIS A 35 -3.74 8.52 -1.13
C HIS A 35 -4.64 9.50 -0.35
N ARG A 36 -5.93 9.61 -0.70
CA ARG A 36 -6.88 10.42 0.09
C ARG A 36 -7.03 9.89 1.50
N LEU A 37 -7.09 8.57 1.68
CA LEU A 37 -7.13 7.93 3.01
C LEU A 37 -5.86 8.16 3.81
N ILE A 38 -4.69 8.06 3.18
CA ILE A 38 -3.42 8.40 3.83
C ILE A 38 -3.45 9.85 4.33
N LYS A 39 -3.99 10.79 3.57
CA LYS A 39 -4.10 12.20 4.03
C LYS A 39 -5.14 12.40 5.11
N TRP A 40 -6.29 11.75 5.00
CA TRP A 40 -7.37 11.87 5.97
C TRP A 40 -7.02 11.25 7.32
N SER A 41 -6.35 10.10 7.35
CA SER A 41 -5.93 9.38 8.57
C SER A 41 -4.97 10.18 9.46
N GLN A 42 -4.25 11.16 8.91
CA GLN A 42 -3.38 12.07 9.68
C GLN A 42 -4.12 12.86 10.76
N LYS A 43 -5.45 13.02 10.63
CA LYS A 43 -6.29 13.67 11.64
C LYS A 43 -6.48 12.81 12.90
N TYR A 44 -6.33 11.49 12.79
CA TYR A 44 -6.72 10.52 13.80
C TYR A 44 -5.52 9.75 14.37
N LEU A 45 -4.54 9.41 13.53
CA LEU A 45 -3.37 8.62 13.91
C LEU A 45 -2.22 9.52 14.33
N ASP A 46 -1.44 9.06 15.31
CA ASP A 46 -0.15 9.67 15.59
C ASP A 46 0.85 9.38 14.46
N LYS A 47 2.06 9.96 14.54
CA LYS A 47 3.07 9.79 13.48
C LYS A 47 3.45 8.33 13.24
N LYS A 48 3.51 7.52 14.29
CA LYS A 48 3.94 6.12 14.20
C LYS A 48 2.83 5.28 13.56
N ASP A 49 1.60 5.43 14.05
CA ASP A 49 0.46 4.68 13.55
C ASP A 49 0.09 5.11 12.13
N HIS A 50 0.26 6.40 11.81
CA HIS A 50 0.13 6.89 10.44
C HIS A 50 1.13 6.25 9.48
N GLN A 51 2.38 6.08 9.91
CA GLN A 51 3.39 5.39 9.11
C GLN A 51 3.05 3.90 8.96
N ASN A 52 2.58 3.24 10.01
CA ASN A 52 2.13 1.86 9.94
C ASN A 52 0.94 1.69 8.99
N PHE A 53 0.00 2.64 8.99
CA PHE A 53 -1.14 2.66 8.06
C PHE A 53 -0.70 2.78 6.61
N ILE A 54 0.28 3.65 6.33
CA ILE A 54 0.91 3.74 5.01
C ILE A 54 1.54 2.39 4.64
N THR A 55 2.35 1.81 5.53
CA THR A 55 3.00 0.52 5.28
C THR A 55 2.00 -0.60 4.98
N ALA A 56 0.85 -0.65 5.68
CA ALA A 56 -0.20 -1.64 5.42
C ALA A 56 -0.78 -1.52 3.99
N LEU A 57 -1.03 -0.30 3.51
CA LEU A 57 -1.49 -0.07 2.14
C LEU A 57 -0.43 -0.46 1.09
N TYR A 58 0.85 -0.24 1.40
CA TYR A 58 1.95 -0.66 0.53
C TYR A 58 2.07 -2.19 0.47
N TYR A 59 1.95 -2.87 1.61
CA TYR A 59 1.95 -4.33 1.68
C TYR A 59 0.82 -4.93 0.85
N LEU A 60 -0.41 -4.40 0.99
CA LEU A 60 -1.55 -4.84 0.18
C LEU A 60 -1.30 -4.70 -1.32
N TYR A 61 -0.67 -3.60 -1.74
CA TYR A 61 -0.45 -3.33 -3.15
C TYR A 61 0.72 -4.10 -3.76
N PHE A 62 1.86 -4.18 -3.06
CA PHE A 62 3.11 -4.72 -3.59
C PHE A 62 3.35 -6.20 -3.27
N GLU A 63 2.73 -6.72 -2.21
CA GLU A 63 2.92 -8.12 -1.77
C GLU A 63 1.69 -8.99 -1.95
N GLU A 64 0.52 -8.50 -1.56
CA GLU A 64 -0.74 -9.26 -1.62
C GLU A 64 -1.50 -9.06 -2.94
N HIS A 65 -1.01 -8.17 -3.81
CA HIS A 65 -1.62 -7.84 -5.11
C HIS A 65 -3.09 -7.41 -5.01
N ALA A 66 -3.47 -6.84 -3.87
CA ALA A 66 -4.83 -6.41 -3.59
C ALA A 66 -5.16 -5.14 -4.38
N ASN A 67 -6.40 -5.07 -4.87
CA ASN A 67 -6.88 -3.90 -5.58
C ASN A 67 -7.21 -2.76 -4.61
N ILE A 68 -6.26 -1.86 -4.38
CA ILE A 68 -6.44 -0.68 -3.52
C ILE A 68 -7.35 0.42 -4.11
N ALA A 69 -7.97 0.19 -5.28
CA ALA A 69 -9.10 0.99 -5.73
C ALA A 69 -10.45 0.45 -5.23
N ASP A 70 -10.49 -0.79 -4.73
CA ASP A 70 -11.68 -1.40 -4.15
C ASP A 70 -11.94 -0.84 -2.75
N HIS A 71 -13.13 -0.27 -2.56
CA HIS A 71 -13.51 0.29 -1.27
C HIS A 71 -13.57 -0.75 -0.16
N SER A 72 -13.89 -2.02 -0.46
CA SER A 72 -13.91 -3.08 0.56
C SER A 72 -12.52 -3.39 1.11
N VAL A 73 -11.49 -3.40 0.24
CA VAL A 73 -10.09 -3.55 0.64
C VAL A 73 -9.65 -2.37 1.51
N LEU A 74 -10.01 -1.14 1.11
CA LEU A 74 -9.67 0.05 1.87
C LEU A 74 -10.37 0.10 3.25
N LEU A 75 -11.65 -0.31 3.33
CA LEU A 75 -12.41 -0.39 4.57
C LEU A 75 -11.85 -1.43 5.55
N ALA A 76 -11.33 -2.55 5.04
CA ALA A 76 -10.66 -3.54 5.87
C ALA A 76 -9.45 -2.93 6.59
N VAL A 77 -8.59 -2.19 5.86
CA VAL A 77 -7.43 -1.50 6.47
C VAL A 77 -7.88 -0.42 7.45
N ILE A 78 -8.90 0.36 7.13
CA ILE A 78 -9.44 1.39 8.06
C ILE A 78 -9.87 0.74 9.38
N SER A 79 -10.46 -0.46 9.32
CA SER A 79 -10.90 -1.22 10.50
C SER A 79 -9.73 -1.67 11.38
N GLU A 80 -8.60 -2.08 10.79
CA GLU A 80 -7.42 -2.54 11.54
C GLU A 80 -6.74 -1.42 12.35
N PHE A 81 -6.98 -0.16 11.97
CA PHE A 81 -6.39 1.03 12.59
C PHE A 81 -7.38 1.83 13.44
N ASP A 82 -8.55 1.23 13.77
CA ASP A 82 -9.61 1.86 14.57
C ASP A 82 -10.06 3.23 14.03
N LEU A 83 -9.99 3.43 12.72
CA LEU A 83 -10.38 4.67 12.06
C LEU A 83 -11.91 4.73 11.84
N PRO A 84 -12.53 5.93 11.88
CA PRO A 84 -13.97 6.07 11.62
C PRO A 84 -14.40 5.56 10.24
N GLN A 85 -15.57 4.91 10.16
CA GLN A 85 -16.10 4.30 8.93
C GLN A 85 -17.40 4.96 8.42
N GLU A 86 -17.54 6.27 8.61
CA GLU A 86 -18.74 7.04 8.23
C GLU A 86 -19.17 6.86 6.77
#